data_AF-A0A6N2B286-F1
#
_entry.id   AF-A0A6N2B286-F1
#
_cell.length_a   1.000
_cell.length_b   1.000
_cell.length_c   1.000
_cell.angle_alpha   90.00
_cell.angle_beta   90.00
_cell.angle_gamma   90.00
#
_symmetry.space_group_name_H-M   'P 1'
#
loop_
_entity.id
_entity.type
_entity.pdbx_description
1 polymer ?
#
loop_
_entity_poly.entity_id
_entity_poly.type
_entity_poly.pdbx_seq_one_letter_code
_entity_poly.pdbx_strand_id
1 'polypeptide(L)'
;MVSIPAWFTVDTRLGCLSVHLDNPQCFSAEMYSVDLNIPGKTEDDKVNLARETLKGLLVHWLIERRQKFGSQSAIIGEVPSGKDVSTRILTTSRVEVDDNTDNDSAVFHPFEFSSASPPSSMTEGSQSGSWRKKITDLDGTEDEKDMPWWVIDCVMNNRLPLRENTKCSFYLNPCEGSTVQILTQGKLSAPRILRIHKVSIFSL
;
A
#
# COMPACT_ATOMS: atom_id res chain seq x y z
N MET A 1 -18.19 5.76 13.23
CA MET A 1 -17.41 4.63 12.68
C MET A 1 -16.85 5.04 11.34
N VAL A 2 -15.56 4.82 11.10
CA VAL A 2 -14.94 4.98 9.77
C VAL A 2 -15.40 3.81 8.89
N SER A 3 -15.82 4.08 7.65
CA SER A 3 -16.25 3.02 6.71
C SER A 3 -15.06 2.58 5.86
N ILE A 4 -14.46 1.45 6.20
CA ILE A 4 -13.38 0.83 5.41
C ILE A 4 -14.00 -0.31 4.57
N PRO A 5 -13.78 -0.35 3.24
CA PRO A 5 -14.22 -1.47 2.41
C PRO A 5 -13.63 -2.80 2.89
N ALA A 6 -14.34 -3.90 2.64
CA ALA A 6 -13.78 -5.23 2.85
C ALA A 6 -12.58 -5.44 1.90
N TRP A 7 -11.41 -5.78 2.47
CA TRP A 7 -10.15 -5.88 1.73
C TRP A 7 -9.44 -7.22 1.94
N PHE A 8 -10.07 -8.14 2.67
CA PHE A 8 -9.64 -9.51 2.82
C PHE A 8 -10.84 -10.39 3.13
N THR A 9 -10.70 -11.70 2.92
CA THR A 9 -11.63 -12.69 3.47
C THR A 9 -10.91 -13.58 4.47
N VAL A 10 -11.67 -14.24 5.34
CA VAL A 10 -11.13 -15.09 6.40
C VAL A 10 -11.86 -16.41 6.41
N ASP A 11 -11.13 -17.50 6.62
CA ASP A 11 -11.71 -18.79 6.96
C ASP A 11 -10.84 -19.60 7.94
N THR A 12 -11.40 -20.70 8.45
CA THR A 12 -10.74 -21.62 9.38
C THR A 12 -10.74 -23.07 8.88
N ARG A 13 -10.90 -23.29 7.56
CA ARG A 13 -11.07 -24.62 6.95
C ARG A 13 -9.86 -25.53 7.18
N LEU A 14 -8.69 -24.93 7.40
CA LEU A 14 -7.43 -25.63 7.61
C LEU A 14 -7.10 -25.85 9.10
N GLY A 15 -8.05 -25.60 10.01
CA GLY A 15 -7.82 -25.68 11.46
C GLY A 15 -7.01 -24.51 12.02
N CYS A 16 -6.74 -23.50 11.21
CA CYS A 16 -6.10 -22.24 11.60
C CYS A 16 -6.79 -21.07 10.90
N LEU A 17 -6.62 -19.86 11.45
CA LEU A 17 -7.08 -18.63 10.81
C LEU A 17 -6.31 -18.42 9.50
N SER A 18 -7.03 -18.39 8.38
CA SER A 18 -6.50 -18.15 7.04
C SER A 18 -7.06 -16.83 6.52
N VAL A 19 -6.18 -15.93 6.06
CA VAL A 19 -6.54 -14.63 5.48
C VAL A 19 -6.24 -14.67 3.99
N HIS A 20 -7.20 -14.27 3.17
CA HIS A 20 -7.07 -14.24 1.70
C HIS A 20 -7.08 -12.80 1.20
N LEU A 21 -6.13 -12.49 0.32
CA LEU A 21 -5.97 -11.20 -0.33
C LEU A 21 -6.15 -11.39 -1.84
N ASP A 22 -7.23 -10.82 -2.38
CA ASP A 22 -7.57 -10.96 -3.80
C ASP A 22 -7.44 -9.61 -4.53
N ASN A 23 -6.65 -9.58 -5.61
CA ASN A 23 -6.52 -8.42 -6.49
C ASN A 23 -7.79 -8.24 -7.36
N PRO A 24 -8.37 -7.02 -7.49
CA PRO A 24 -7.93 -5.74 -6.94
C PRO A 24 -8.57 -5.35 -5.60
N GLN A 25 -9.50 -6.15 -5.09
CA GLN A 25 -10.30 -5.79 -3.91
C GLN A 25 -9.46 -5.57 -2.66
N CYS A 26 -8.36 -6.30 -2.47
CA CYS A 26 -7.48 -6.13 -1.32
C CYS A 26 -6.87 -4.73 -1.23
N PHE A 27 -6.69 -4.04 -2.36
CA PHE A 27 -6.15 -2.70 -2.39
C PHE A 27 -7.19 -1.60 -2.18
N SER A 28 -8.47 -1.93 -1.93
CA SER A 28 -9.54 -0.95 -1.75
C SER A 28 -9.52 -0.21 -0.40
N ALA A 29 -8.82 -0.75 0.60
CA ALA A 29 -8.77 -0.16 1.93
C ALA A 29 -7.55 0.75 2.15
N GLU A 30 -7.85 1.98 2.58
CA GLU A 30 -6.87 2.94 3.07
C GLU A 30 -7.24 3.40 4.49
N MET A 31 -6.27 3.85 5.27
CA MET A 31 -6.45 4.51 6.56
C MET A 31 -5.46 5.66 6.69
N TYR A 32 -5.77 6.67 7.50
CA TYR A 32 -4.76 7.68 7.82
C TYR A 32 -3.68 7.06 8.70
N SER A 33 -2.41 7.40 8.47
CA SER A 33 -1.29 6.88 9.27
C SER A 33 -1.42 7.22 10.76
N VAL A 34 -2.00 8.37 11.09
CA VAL A 34 -2.30 8.75 12.47
C VAL A 34 -3.28 7.78 13.16
N ASP A 35 -4.24 7.21 12.42
CA ASP A 35 -5.21 6.25 12.96
C ASP A 35 -4.57 4.84 13.15
N LEU A 36 -3.41 4.62 12.54
CA LEU A 36 -2.59 3.41 12.69
C LEU A 36 -1.44 3.58 13.70
N ASN A 37 -1.36 4.72 14.39
CA ASN A 37 -0.26 5.07 15.29
C ASN A 37 1.12 5.05 14.63
N ILE A 38 1.22 5.38 13.33
CA ILE A 38 2.50 5.46 12.62
C ILE A 38 3.11 6.85 12.86
N PRO A 39 4.27 6.96 13.54
CA PRO A 39 4.87 8.24 13.90
C PRO A 39 5.53 8.92 12.69
N GLY A 40 5.69 10.24 12.77
CA GLY A 40 6.46 11.02 11.78
C GLY A 40 5.76 11.25 10.44
N LYS A 41 4.47 10.91 10.33
CA LYS A 41 3.65 11.15 9.14
C LYS A 41 2.72 12.35 9.33
N THR A 42 2.32 12.98 8.23
CA THR A 42 1.38 14.11 8.26
C THR A 42 -0.04 13.62 8.57
N GLU A 43 -0.91 14.51 9.05
CA GLU A 43 -2.31 14.16 9.36
C GLU A 43 -3.16 13.73 8.16
N ASP A 44 -2.67 13.97 6.94
CA ASP A 44 -3.32 13.64 5.68
C ASP A 44 -2.64 12.47 4.95
N ASP A 45 -1.54 11.95 5.48
CA ASP A 45 -0.85 10.78 4.94
C ASP A 45 -1.74 9.54 5.08
N LYS A 46 -1.85 8.79 3.99
CA LYS A 46 -2.72 7.64 3.86
C LYS A 46 -1.91 6.41 3.57
N VAL A 47 -2.29 5.33 4.22
CA VAL A 47 -1.65 4.02 4.13
C VAL A 47 -2.63 3.04 3.51
N ASN A 48 -2.17 2.26 2.52
CA ASN A 48 -2.93 1.16 1.95
C ASN A 48 -2.69 -0.11 2.79
N LEU A 49 -3.76 -0.68 3.34
CA LEU A 49 -3.63 -1.77 4.32
C LEU A 49 -3.04 -3.05 3.71
N ALA A 50 -3.47 -3.42 2.50
CA ALA A 50 -2.93 -4.59 1.82
C ALA A 50 -1.45 -4.40 1.43
N ARG A 51 -1.08 -3.22 0.93
CA ARG A 51 0.33 -2.91 0.61
C ARG A 51 1.24 -3.14 1.80
N GLU A 52 0.95 -2.51 2.94
CA GLU A 52 1.82 -2.65 4.11
C GLU A 52 1.79 -4.06 4.69
N THR A 53 0.64 -4.74 4.63
CA THR A 53 0.54 -6.15 5.02
C THR A 53 1.45 -7.03 4.17
N LEU A 54 1.42 -6.87 2.84
CA LEU A 54 2.30 -7.61 1.92
C LEU A 54 3.77 -7.28 2.14
N LYS A 55 4.10 -6.01 2.37
CA LYS A 55 5.46 -5.59 2.73
C LYS A 55 5.94 -6.28 4.00
N GLY A 56 5.13 -6.29 5.06
CA GLY A 56 5.43 -6.97 6.31
C GLY A 56 5.63 -8.47 6.13
N LEU A 57 4.76 -9.13 5.36
CA LEU A 57 4.85 -10.56 5.06
C LEU A 57 6.09 -10.91 4.24
N LEU A 58 6.54 -10.02 3.35
CA LEU A 58 7.61 -10.29 2.37
C LEU A 58 8.91 -9.54 2.67
N VAL A 59 9.05 -8.92 3.85
CA VAL A 59 10.25 -8.16 4.22
C VAL A 59 11.50 -9.03 4.22
N HIS A 60 11.41 -10.28 4.70
CA HIS A 60 12.53 -11.22 4.69
C HIS A 60 12.96 -11.54 3.26
N TRP A 61 12.00 -11.89 2.41
CA TRP A 61 12.23 -12.14 0.98
C TRP A 61 12.87 -10.94 0.27
N LEU A 62 12.40 -9.71 0.55
CA LEU A 62 12.98 -8.49 -0.01
C LEU A 62 14.45 -8.30 0.40
N ILE A 63 14.77 -8.54 1.67
CA ILE A 63 16.13 -8.42 2.20
C ILE A 63 17.05 -9.43 1.51
N GLU A 64 16.67 -10.71 1.50
CA GLU A 64 17.44 -11.78 0.86
C GLU A 64 17.64 -11.54 -0.64
N ARG A 65 16.58 -11.10 -1.34
CA ARG A 65 16.66 -10.78 -2.77
C ARG A 65 17.63 -9.64 -3.05
N ARG A 66 17.61 -8.57 -2.24
CA ARG A 66 18.54 -7.45 -2.40
C ARG A 66 19.99 -7.86 -2.15
N GLN A 67 20.26 -8.76 -1.21
CA GLN A 67 21.62 -9.27 -1.00
C GLN A 67 22.11 -10.08 -2.19
N LYS A 68 21.25 -10.93 -2.78
CA LYS A 68 21.62 -11.78 -3.92
C LYS A 68 21.78 -11.00 -5.23
N PHE A 69 20.86 -10.08 -5.52
CA PHE A 69 20.79 -9.38 -6.81
C PHE A 69 21.32 -7.93 -6.76
N GLY A 70 21.33 -7.28 -5.59
CA GLY A 70 21.88 -5.93 -5.43
C GLY A 70 23.40 -5.87 -5.62
N SER A 71 24.11 -6.97 -5.37
CA SER A 71 25.55 -7.09 -5.65
C SER A 71 25.89 -7.15 -7.15
N GLN A 72 24.94 -7.46 -8.03
CA GLN A 72 25.19 -7.49 -9.48
C GLN A 72 25.25 -6.09 -10.11
N SER A 73 24.67 -5.07 -9.47
CA SER A 73 24.71 -3.68 -9.96
C SER A 73 26.05 -2.97 -9.70
N ALA A 74 26.92 -3.51 -8.83
CA ALA A 74 28.15 -2.84 -8.40
C ALA A 74 29.39 -3.19 -9.24
N ILE A 75 29.31 -4.16 -10.16
CA ILE A 75 30.48 -4.68 -10.91
C ILE A 75 30.61 -4.07 -12.32
N ILE A 76 29.55 -3.45 -12.85
CA ILE A 76 29.57 -2.86 -14.21
C ILE A 76 29.59 -1.35 -14.09
N GLY A 77 30.75 -0.79 -13.75
CA GLY A 77 30.87 0.65 -13.50
C GLY A 77 32.28 1.24 -13.56
N GLU A 78 33.20 0.65 -14.33
CA GLU A 78 34.40 1.36 -14.78
C GLU A 78 34.38 1.45 -16.30
N VAL A 79 34.28 2.68 -16.84
CA VAL A 79 35.05 3.27 -17.95
C VAL A 79 34.45 4.64 -18.32
N PRO A 80 35.27 5.63 -18.73
CA PRO A 80 35.13 7.02 -18.29
C PRO A 80 34.58 8.03 -19.32
N SER A 81 34.03 9.12 -18.77
CA SER A 81 34.07 10.52 -19.23
C SER A 81 34.08 10.83 -20.74
N GLY A 82 32.96 11.38 -21.24
CA GLY A 82 32.88 12.12 -22.51
C GLY A 82 31.69 13.09 -22.57
N LYS A 83 32.00 14.40 -22.54
CA LYS A 83 31.26 15.64 -22.92
C LYS A 83 30.27 15.47 -24.10
N ASP A 84 29.24 16.28 -24.38
CA ASP A 84 28.73 17.59 -23.95
C ASP A 84 27.32 17.83 -24.60
N VAL A 85 26.49 18.70 -23.97
CA VAL A 85 25.62 19.75 -24.58
C VAL A 85 24.39 19.39 -25.47
N SER A 86 23.19 19.55 -24.87
CA SER A 86 22.21 20.64 -25.14
C SER A 86 20.94 20.45 -26.02
N THR A 87 19.81 20.87 -25.39
CA THR A 87 18.68 21.68 -25.93
C THR A 87 17.36 21.01 -26.40
N ARG A 88 16.35 21.10 -25.49
CA ARG A 88 14.93 21.54 -25.67
C ARG A 88 13.95 20.57 -26.41
N ILE A 89 12.66 20.39 -26.09
CA ILE A 89 11.63 21.15 -25.32
C ILE A 89 10.32 20.30 -25.18
N LEU A 90 9.56 20.54 -24.09
CA LEU A 90 8.10 20.30 -23.83
C LEU A 90 7.49 18.88 -23.78
N THR A 91 6.98 18.46 -22.61
CA THR A 91 5.58 18.68 -22.20
C THR A 91 5.34 18.20 -20.76
N THR A 92 4.62 19.03 -20.02
CA THR A 92 4.22 18.92 -18.62
C THR A 92 3.22 17.78 -18.41
N SER A 93 3.60 16.78 -17.62
CA SER A 93 2.65 16.04 -16.78
C SER A 93 3.17 16.09 -15.35
N ARG A 94 2.47 16.82 -14.48
CA ARG A 94 2.75 16.79 -13.04
C ARG A 94 2.31 15.43 -12.52
N VAL A 95 3.21 14.47 -12.59
CA VAL A 95 3.23 13.38 -11.62
C VAL A 95 3.86 13.98 -10.39
N GLU A 96 3.07 14.14 -9.32
CA GLU A 96 3.62 14.30 -7.99
C GLU A 96 4.35 12.99 -7.67
N VAL A 97 5.62 12.92 -8.08
CA VAL A 97 6.56 11.93 -7.61
C VAL A 97 6.86 12.36 -6.18
N ASP A 98 6.17 11.73 -5.24
CA ASP A 98 6.55 11.81 -3.84
C ASP A 98 7.96 11.23 -3.73
N ASP A 99 8.92 12.13 -3.59
CA ASP A 99 10.35 11.87 -3.56
C ASP A 99 10.69 11.34 -2.17
N ASN A 100 10.32 10.10 -1.91
CA ASN A 100 10.66 9.37 -0.70
C ASN A 100 11.17 7.97 -1.07
N THR A 101 12.21 7.94 -1.90
CA THR A 101 12.82 6.71 -2.44
C THR A 101 13.74 5.98 -1.45
N ASP A 102 14.04 6.56 -0.28
CA ASP A 102 15.09 6.02 0.61
C ASP A 102 14.61 5.12 1.74
N ASN A 103 13.30 4.92 1.93
CA ASN A 103 12.79 4.09 3.04
C ASN A 103 11.76 3.03 2.63
N ASP A 104 11.71 2.65 1.35
CA ASP A 104 10.64 1.77 0.83
C ASP A 104 10.70 0.32 1.38
N SER A 105 11.75 -0.03 2.11
CA SER A 105 11.89 -1.28 2.87
C SER A 105 11.49 -1.18 4.35
N ALA A 106 11.18 -0.01 4.88
CA ALA A 106 10.70 0.10 6.26
C ALA A 106 9.30 -0.49 6.37
N VAL A 107 9.17 -1.49 7.24
CA VAL A 107 7.88 -2.03 7.67
C VAL A 107 7.44 -1.21 8.87
N PHE A 108 6.22 -0.69 8.86
CA PHE A 108 5.68 -0.03 10.05
C PHE A 108 5.33 -1.07 11.10
N HIS A 109 5.54 -0.75 12.38
CA HIS A 109 5.24 -1.62 13.52
C HIS A 109 3.87 -2.33 13.47
N PRO A 110 2.74 -1.71 13.03
CA PRO A 110 1.46 -2.40 12.89
C PRO A 110 1.44 -3.55 11.88
N PHE A 111 2.42 -3.62 10.99
CA PHE A 111 2.55 -4.62 9.92
C PHE A 111 3.78 -5.52 10.10
N GLU A 112 4.44 -5.48 11.26
CA GLU A 112 5.51 -6.41 11.59
C GLU A 112 4.96 -7.79 11.97
N PHE A 113 5.61 -8.84 11.47
CA PHE A 113 5.26 -10.23 11.78
C PHE A 113 6.35 -10.88 12.62
N SER A 114 5.95 -11.71 13.58
CA SER A 114 6.88 -12.40 14.48
C SER A 114 7.75 -13.39 13.71
N SER A 115 9.07 -13.26 13.83
CA SER A 115 10.02 -14.27 13.34
C SER A 115 10.06 -15.53 14.20
N ALA A 116 9.63 -15.46 15.47
CA ALA A 116 9.54 -16.61 16.37
C ALA A 116 8.34 -17.52 16.05
N SER A 117 7.30 -16.97 15.43
CA SER A 117 6.08 -17.68 15.02
C SER A 117 5.60 -17.18 13.66
N PRO A 118 6.38 -17.41 12.59
CA PRO A 118 6.13 -16.79 11.30
C PRO A 118 4.86 -17.35 10.65
N PRO A 119 4.00 -16.49 10.09
CA PRO A 119 2.87 -16.94 9.29
C PRO A 119 3.35 -17.75 8.07
N SER A 120 2.49 -18.65 7.60
CA SER A 120 2.70 -19.33 6.32
C SER A 120 1.96 -18.58 5.23
N SER A 121 2.68 -18.21 4.17
CA SER A 121 2.09 -17.69 2.95
C SER A 121 1.74 -18.85 2.04
N MET A 122 0.59 -18.75 1.40
CA MET A 122 0.20 -19.61 0.29
C MET A 122 -0.06 -18.72 -0.90
N THR A 123 0.50 -19.06 -2.04
CA THR A 123 0.17 -18.42 -3.31
C THR A 123 -0.27 -19.48 -4.31
N GLU A 124 -1.10 -19.07 -5.25
CA GLU A 124 -1.26 -19.76 -6.52
C GLU A 124 -0.38 -19.02 -7.51
N GLY A 125 0.78 -19.60 -7.83
CA GLY A 125 1.71 -18.99 -8.78
C GLY A 125 1.08 -18.89 -10.17
N SER A 126 1.54 -17.91 -10.95
CA SER A 126 1.03 -17.69 -12.32
C SER A 126 1.28 -18.91 -13.23
N GLN A 127 2.32 -19.70 -12.92
CA GLN A 127 2.75 -20.85 -13.74
C GLN A 127 3.18 -22.09 -12.92
N SER A 128 3.72 -21.94 -11.71
CA SER A 128 4.33 -23.06 -10.95
C SER A 128 3.37 -23.82 -10.01
N GLY A 129 2.07 -23.56 -10.09
CA GLY A 129 1.07 -24.16 -9.20
C GLY A 129 1.04 -23.49 -7.82
N SER A 130 0.23 -24.03 -6.90
CA SER A 130 0.13 -23.47 -5.55
C SER A 130 1.24 -23.99 -4.64
N TRP A 131 1.89 -23.07 -3.91
CA TRP A 131 2.85 -23.43 -2.86
C TRP A 131 2.45 -22.83 -1.51
N ARG A 132 2.97 -23.43 -0.43
CA ARG A 132 2.89 -22.92 0.93
C ARG A 132 4.27 -22.92 1.58
N LYS A 133 4.73 -21.77 2.05
CA LYS A 133 6.02 -21.61 2.75
C LYS A 133 5.85 -20.66 3.94
N LYS A 134 6.66 -20.81 5.00
CA LYS A 134 6.74 -19.76 6.03
C LYS A 134 7.36 -18.52 5.41
N ILE A 135 6.99 -17.34 5.90
CA ILE A 135 7.57 -16.09 5.40
C ILE A 135 9.10 -16.02 5.57
N THR A 136 9.64 -16.74 6.55
CA THR A 136 11.08 -16.88 6.82
C THR A 136 11.78 -17.87 5.89
N ASP A 137 11.02 -18.75 5.22
CA ASP A 137 11.58 -19.77 4.32
C ASP A 137 11.70 -19.24 2.87
N LEU A 138 11.27 -17.99 2.64
CA LEU A 138 11.44 -17.29 1.37
C LEU A 138 12.86 -16.71 1.31
N ASP A 139 13.63 -17.17 0.33
CA ASP A 139 15.07 -16.90 0.23
C ASP A 139 15.42 -15.83 -0.81
N GLY A 140 14.42 -15.14 -1.34
CA GLY A 140 14.60 -14.06 -2.31
C GLY A 140 14.74 -14.54 -3.76
N THR A 141 14.73 -15.84 -4.03
CA THR A 141 14.83 -16.38 -5.40
C THR A 141 13.49 -16.42 -6.12
N GLU A 142 12.38 -16.43 -5.38
CA GLU A 142 11.03 -16.47 -5.94
C GLU A 142 10.80 -15.32 -6.93
N ASP A 143 10.19 -15.63 -8.07
CA ASP A 143 9.91 -14.68 -9.15
C ASP A 143 8.42 -14.66 -9.54
N GLU A 144 8.09 -14.05 -10.69
CA GLU A 144 6.72 -13.92 -11.21
C GLU A 144 6.03 -15.27 -11.53
N LYS A 145 6.80 -16.36 -11.61
CA LYS A 145 6.25 -17.73 -11.79
C LYS A 145 5.73 -18.27 -10.46
N ASP A 146 6.40 -17.93 -9.37
CA ASP A 146 6.11 -18.40 -8.01
C ASP A 146 5.08 -17.51 -7.31
N MET A 147 5.16 -16.20 -7.50
CA MET A 147 4.25 -15.24 -6.86
C MET A 147 3.32 -14.59 -7.88
N PRO A 148 2.09 -14.22 -7.46
CA PRO A 148 1.23 -13.41 -8.31
C PRO A 148 1.92 -12.10 -8.67
N TRP A 149 1.90 -11.73 -9.95
CA TRP A 149 2.58 -10.53 -10.45
C TRP A 149 2.21 -9.25 -9.67
N TRP A 150 0.96 -9.15 -9.20
CA TRP A 150 0.47 -7.98 -8.45
C TRP A 150 1.09 -7.87 -7.05
N VAL A 151 1.53 -9.00 -6.46
CA VAL A 151 2.28 -9.00 -5.19
C VAL A 151 3.67 -8.43 -5.44
N ILE A 152 4.35 -8.90 -6.48
CA ILE A 152 5.69 -8.44 -6.87
C ILE A 152 5.65 -6.95 -7.21
N ASP A 153 4.71 -6.51 -8.04
CA ASP A 153 4.58 -5.11 -8.47
C ASP A 153 4.25 -4.18 -7.29
N CYS A 154 3.39 -4.63 -6.36
CA CYS A 154 3.08 -3.89 -5.14
C CYS A 154 4.30 -3.73 -4.22
N VAL A 155 5.04 -4.82 -3.98
CA VAL A 155 6.09 -4.86 -2.95
C VAL A 155 7.42 -4.35 -3.47
N MET A 156 7.78 -4.63 -4.73
CA MET A 156 9.05 -4.20 -5.33
C MET A 156 8.95 -2.84 -6.02
N ASN A 157 7.87 -2.58 -6.75
CA ASN A 157 7.75 -1.39 -7.60
C ASN A 157 6.88 -0.31 -6.98
N ASN A 158 6.31 -0.57 -5.80
CA ASN A 158 5.37 0.33 -5.14
C ASN A 158 4.17 0.70 -6.03
N ARG A 159 3.71 -0.23 -6.88
CA ARG A 159 2.60 0.00 -7.79
C ARG A 159 1.35 -0.70 -7.29
N LEU A 160 0.28 0.07 -7.14
CA LEU A 160 -1.04 -0.44 -6.79
C LEU A 160 -1.96 -0.37 -8.00
N PRO A 161 -2.92 -1.30 -8.16
CA PRO A 161 -3.96 -1.17 -9.16
C PRO A 161 -4.71 0.15 -9.02
N LEU A 162 -5.22 0.67 -10.15
CA LEU A 162 -6.04 1.88 -10.12
C LEU A 162 -7.27 1.63 -9.23
N ARG A 163 -7.41 2.46 -8.19
CA ARG A 163 -8.49 2.32 -7.21
C ARG A 163 -9.72 3.05 -7.68
N GLU A 164 -10.81 2.32 -7.87
CA GLU A 164 -12.12 2.91 -8.10
C GLU A 164 -12.78 3.30 -6.76
N ASN A 165 -13.63 4.32 -6.76
CA ASN A 165 -14.53 4.65 -5.65
C ASN A 165 -13.88 5.05 -4.30
N THR A 166 -12.70 5.70 -4.31
CA THR A 166 -12.05 6.20 -3.06
C THR A 166 -12.77 7.37 -2.39
N LYS A 167 -13.76 7.95 -3.06
CA LYS A 167 -14.62 9.03 -2.53
C LYS A 167 -16.02 8.52 -2.23
N CYS A 168 -16.63 9.03 -1.16
CA CYS A 168 -18.07 8.93 -0.93
C CYS A 168 -18.72 10.28 -1.21
N SER A 169 -20.00 10.24 -1.58
CA SER A 169 -20.82 11.44 -1.62
C SER A 169 -21.86 11.42 -0.51
N PHE A 170 -22.11 12.58 0.07
CA PHE A 170 -23.04 12.76 1.18
C PHE A 170 -23.67 14.15 1.14
N TYR A 171 -24.75 14.31 1.92
CA TYR A 171 -25.39 15.59 2.20
C TYR A 171 -25.22 15.91 3.67
N LEU A 172 -25.08 17.19 3.99
CA LEU A 172 -25.17 17.68 5.36
C LEU A 172 -26.49 18.42 5.49
N ASN A 173 -27.24 18.12 6.55
CA ASN A 173 -28.47 18.79 6.91
C ASN A 173 -28.33 19.27 8.37
N PRO A 174 -28.84 20.47 8.72
CA PRO A 174 -28.82 20.91 10.11
C PRO A 174 -29.73 20.00 10.93
N CYS A 175 -29.36 19.74 12.18
CA CYS A 175 -30.27 19.08 13.10
C CYS A 175 -31.52 19.95 13.32
N GLU A 176 -32.71 19.35 13.45
CA GLU A 176 -33.94 20.10 13.71
C GLU A 176 -33.80 20.95 14.99
N GLY A 177 -34.13 22.24 14.88
CA GLY A 177 -33.97 23.21 15.98
C GLY A 177 -32.56 23.77 16.16
N SER A 178 -31.59 23.38 15.32
CA SER A 178 -30.23 23.94 15.32
C SER A 178 -30.16 25.30 14.62
N THR A 179 -29.30 26.19 15.12
CA THR A 179 -28.91 27.45 14.45
C THR A 179 -27.68 27.33 13.56
N VAL A 180 -27.11 26.12 13.43
CA VAL A 180 -25.91 25.84 12.62
C VAL A 180 -26.19 26.13 11.15
N GLN A 181 -25.33 26.94 10.53
CA GLN A 181 -25.43 27.27 9.11
C GLN A 181 -24.52 26.33 8.31
N ILE A 182 -25.09 25.63 7.33
CA ILE A 182 -24.29 24.84 6.40
C ILE A 182 -23.63 25.80 5.41
N LEU A 183 -22.31 25.78 5.37
CA LEU A 183 -21.52 26.67 4.51
C LEU A 183 -21.60 26.27 3.04
N THR A 184 -21.77 24.96 2.76
CA THR A 184 -21.80 24.42 1.40
C THR A 184 -23.15 23.80 1.10
N GLN A 185 -23.94 24.45 0.25
CA GLN A 185 -25.21 23.91 -0.22
C GLN A 185 -24.97 22.83 -1.29
N GLY A 186 -25.57 21.64 -1.12
CA GLY A 186 -25.60 20.59 -2.13
C GLY A 186 -24.88 19.30 -1.75
N LYS A 187 -24.64 18.46 -2.77
CA LYS A 187 -23.98 17.16 -2.63
C LYS A 187 -22.47 17.34 -2.44
N LEU A 188 -21.95 16.89 -1.30
CA LEU A 188 -20.52 16.90 -1.01
C LEU A 188 -19.86 15.60 -1.46
N SER A 189 -18.55 15.66 -1.73
CA SER A 189 -17.73 14.51 -2.09
C SER A 189 -16.39 14.59 -1.36
N ALA A 190 -16.04 13.54 -0.63
CA ALA A 190 -14.81 13.47 0.14
C ALA A 190 -14.27 12.04 0.15
N PRO A 191 -13.01 11.81 0.59
CA PRO A 191 -12.51 10.45 0.79
C PRO A 191 -13.45 9.63 1.69
N ARG A 192 -13.63 8.33 1.40
CA ARG A 192 -14.49 7.46 2.21
C ARG A 192 -14.06 7.37 3.68
N ILE A 193 -12.77 7.60 3.93
CA ILE A 193 -12.15 7.58 5.25
C ILE A 193 -12.17 8.93 5.96
N LEU A 194 -12.93 9.92 5.45
CA LEU A 194 -12.99 11.27 6.02
C LEU A 194 -13.25 11.22 7.54
N ARG A 195 -12.35 11.83 8.32
CA ARG A 195 -12.48 11.92 9.78
C ARG A 195 -13.58 12.92 10.15
N ILE A 196 -14.38 12.60 11.17
CA ILE A 196 -15.58 13.40 11.53
C ILE A 196 -15.26 14.86 11.87
N HIS A 197 -14.12 15.14 12.50
CA HIS A 197 -13.73 16.52 12.80
C HIS A 197 -13.37 17.32 11.54
N LYS A 198 -13.09 16.68 10.40
CA LYS A 198 -12.95 17.38 9.11
C LYS A 198 -14.30 17.69 8.45
N VAL A 199 -15.39 17.07 8.92
CA VAL A 199 -16.74 17.38 8.45
C VAL A 199 -17.18 18.77 8.92
N SER A 200 -16.72 19.23 10.08
CA SER A 200 -17.06 20.56 10.57
C SER A 200 -16.53 21.69 9.68
N ILE A 201 -15.55 21.43 8.81
CA ILE A 201 -15.10 22.44 7.82
C ILE A 201 -16.26 22.81 6.86
N PHE A 202 -17.25 21.93 6.69
CA PHE A 202 -18.42 22.16 5.83
C PHE A 202 -19.63 22.78 6.58
N SER A 203 -19.53 23.05 7.89
CA SER A 203 -20.63 23.57 8.72
C SER A 203 -20.13 24.57 9.77
N LEU A 204 -20.79 25.73 9.90
CA LEU A 204 -20.49 26.75 10.93
C LEU A 204 -21.49 26.67 12.09
#